data_AF-A0A258HBB0-F1
#
_entry.id   AF-A0A258HBB0-F1
#
_cell.length_a   1.000
_cell.length_b   1.000
_cell.length_c   1.000
_cell.angle_alpha   90.00
_cell.angle_beta   90.00
_cell.angle_gamma   90.00
#
_symmetry.space_group_name_H-M   'P 1'
#
loop_
_entity.id
_entity.type
_entity.pdbx_description
1 polymer ?
#
loop_
_entity_poly.entity_id
_entity_poly.type
_entity_poly.pdbx_seq_one_letter_code
_entity_poly.pdbx_strand_id
1 'polypeptide(L)'
;MKFLKLLRRRSVLSELVYVGLNVGLAIAVLIIVRTVESPIPAFILVALSKWRVFAVRPRYWLANIQTNFVDFIVSISVVVLMYSVGVSSSYAFALQILIVVLYIAWLVYLKPRSSKRSVVSQAWTALIIGTTALFVSSFGWPIELIVIGMAVIGYVAGRHALTQFEEDHLQFLSLMCALIMAQIGWVFYHWVIAYSLPVVEARIPQVTVIVAVVFFAFYKVYDSYKRHNRVEPAEVVMPILFSLGIVLTLMVFFSAIPIGTL
;
A
#
# COMPACT_ATOMS: atom_id res chain seq x y z
N MET A 1 24.91 -26.05 24.67
CA MET A 1 23.68 -25.28 24.36
C MET A 1 23.54 -23.91 25.09
N LYS A 2 24.54 -23.41 25.85
CA LYS A 2 24.51 -22.04 26.43
C LYS A 2 25.13 -20.95 25.53
N PHE A 3 26.02 -21.30 24.61
CA PHE A 3 26.68 -20.34 23.70
C PHE A 3 25.78 -19.78 22.59
N LEU A 4 24.74 -20.51 22.17
CA LEU A 4 23.79 -20.04 21.15
C LEU A 4 22.75 -19.03 21.69
N LYS A 5 22.65 -18.85 23.02
CA LYS A 5 21.76 -17.83 23.62
C LYS A 5 22.42 -16.46 23.76
N LEU A 6 23.76 -16.37 23.78
CA LEU A 6 24.47 -15.10 23.94
C LEU A 6 24.52 -14.25 22.65
N LEU A 7 24.46 -14.87 21.47
CA LEU A 7 24.41 -14.18 20.18
C LEU A 7 23.02 -13.58 19.85
N ARG A 8 22.02 -13.82 20.70
CA ARG A 8 20.62 -13.37 20.50
C ARG A 8 20.30 -12.09 21.28
N ARG A 9 21.27 -11.23 21.54
CA ARG A 9 21.00 -9.82 21.83
C ARG A 9 21.37 -9.05 20.57
N ARG A 10 20.38 -8.63 19.77
CA ARG A 10 20.62 -7.55 18.81
C ARG A 10 21.24 -6.41 19.60
N SER A 11 22.40 -5.92 19.19
CA SER A 11 23.03 -4.80 19.88
C SER A 11 22.07 -3.61 19.80
N VAL A 12 21.85 -2.92 20.93
CA VAL A 12 21.03 -1.69 20.98
C VAL A 12 21.49 -0.71 19.90
N LEU A 13 22.80 -0.69 19.63
CA LEU A 13 23.44 0.09 18.58
C LEU A 13 22.94 -0.28 17.17
N SER A 14 22.78 -1.57 16.87
CA SER A 14 22.23 -2.01 15.58
C SER A 14 20.76 -1.61 15.41
N GLU A 15 19.97 -1.63 16.49
CA GLU A 15 18.57 -1.21 16.46
C GLU A 15 18.43 0.31 16.30
N LEU A 16 19.24 1.09 17.02
CA LEU A 16 19.32 2.54 16.88
C LEU A 16 19.73 2.96 15.47
N VAL A 17 20.75 2.32 14.89
CA VAL A 17 21.18 2.59 13.51
C VAL A 17 20.07 2.23 12.52
N TYR A 18 19.37 1.10 12.74
CA TYR A 18 18.24 0.72 11.89
C TYR A 18 17.10 1.74 11.94
N VAL A 19 16.70 2.20 13.12
CA VAL A 19 15.65 3.22 13.27
C VAL A 19 16.11 4.55 12.68
N GLY A 20 17.31 4.99 13.03
CA GLY A 20 17.89 6.26 12.56
C GLY A 20 17.99 6.35 11.04
N LEU A 21 18.43 5.28 10.37
CA LEU A 21 18.50 5.25 8.90
C LEU A 21 17.12 5.31 8.23
N ASN A 22 16.11 4.61 8.77
CA ASN A 22 14.75 4.66 8.20
C ASN A 22 14.07 6.01 8.43
N VAL A 23 14.25 6.60 9.60
CA VAL A 23 13.77 7.96 9.90
C VAL A 23 14.48 8.98 9.01
N GLY A 24 15.80 8.86 8.90
CA GLY A 24 16.61 9.71 8.02
C GLY A 24 16.17 9.63 6.56
N LEU A 25 15.86 8.44 6.05
CA LEU A 25 15.30 8.26 4.70
C LEU A 25 13.98 9.00 4.52
N ALA A 26 13.04 8.86 5.47
CA ALA A 26 11.73 9.51 5.39
C ALA A 26 11.86 11.05 5.42
N ILE A 27 12.74 11.58 6.26
CA ILE A 27 13.03 13.03 6.33
C ILE A 27 13.73 13.51 5.06
N ALA A 28 14.69 12.77 4.53
CA ALA A 28 15.39 13.12 3.30
C ALA A 28 14.44 13.20 2.10
N VAL A 29 13.49 12.26 2.00
CA VAL A 29 12.42 12.29 0.98
C VAL A 29 11.60 13.57 1.10
N LEU A 30 11.19 13.97 2.32
CA LEU A 30 10.46 15.22 2.54
C LEU A 30 11.24 16.45 2.10
N ILE A 31 12.51 16.53 2.49
CA ILE A 31 13.37 17.66 2.12
C ILE A 31 13.46 17.75 0.60
N ILE A 32 13.75 16.64 -0.09
CA ILE A 32 13.88 16.61 -1.56
C ILE A 32 12.59 17.04 -2.25
N VAL A 33 11.45 16.47 -1.86
CA VAL A 33 10.16 16.79 -2.50
C VAL A 33 9.83 18.28 -2.37
N ARG A 34 10.19 18.89 -1.24
CA ARG A 34 9.87 20.29 -0.95
C ARG A 34 10.88 21.28 -1.54
N THR A 35 12.16 20.90 -1.69
CA THR A 35 13.20 21.81 -2.21
C THR A 35 13.40 21.71 -3.72
N VAL A 36 13.23 20.53 -4.30
CA VAL A 36 13.52 20.28 -5.73
C VAL A 36 12.27 20.43 -6.59
N GLU A 37 11.08 20.43 -5.99
CA GLU A 37 9.78 20.52 -6.69
C GLU A 37 9.59 19.47 -7.80
N SER A 38 10.36 18.37 -7.72
CA SER A 38 10.28 17.23 -8.62
C SER A 38 10.29 15.94 -7.81
N PRO A 39 9.40 14.96 -8.10
CA PRO A 39 9.36 13.69 -7.39
C PRO A 39 10.49 12.73 -7.82
N ILE A 40 11.16 13.00 -8.95
CA ILE A 40 12.14 12.09 -9.57
C ILE A 40 13.32 11.78 -8.62
N PRO A 41 14.00 12.77 -8.00
CA PRO A 41 15.13 12.47 -7.12
C PRO A 41 14.70 11.71 -5.87
N ALA A 42 13.48 11.94 -5.38
CA ALA A 42 12.93 11.19 -4.25
C ALA A 42 12.64 9.72 -4.63
N PHE A 43 12.13 9.45 -5.84
CA PHE A 43 12.00 8.08 -6.34
C PHE A 43 13.35 7.37 -6.44
N ILE A 44 14.37 8.05 -6.97
CA ILE A 44 15.73 7.50 -7.07
C ILE A 44 16.28 7.17 -5.69
N LEU A 45 16.14 8.08 -4.73
CA LEU A 45 16.58 7.86 -3.35
C LEU A 45 15.90 6.64 -2.71
N VAL A 46 14.57 6.52 -2.89
CA VAL A 46 13.79 5.37 -2.41
C VAL A 46 14.21 4.06 -3.08
N ALA A 47 14.52 4.07 -4.38
CA ALA A 47 15.01 2.89 -5.08
C ALA A 47 16.40 2.48 -4.56
N LEU A 48 17.31 3.44 -4.41
CA LEU A 48 18.66 3.23 -3.88
C LEU A 48 18.65 2.72 -2.43
N SER A 49 17.71 3.18 -1.59
CA SER A 49 17.60 2.71 -0.22
C SER A 49 17.28 1.20 -0.13
N LYS A 50 16.80 0.60 -1.23
CA LYS A 50 16.47 -0.84 -1.33
C LYS A 50 17.54 -1.67 -2.03
N TRP A 51 18.78 -1.16 -2.14
CA TRP A 51 19.91 -1.87 -2.76
C TRP A 51 20.09 -3.33 -2.30
N ARG A 52 19.68 -3.65 -1.06
CA ARG A 52 19.69 -5.02 -0.50
C ARG A 52 18.90 -6.03 -1.33
N VAL A 53 17.91 -5.59 -2.12
CA VAL A 53 17.16 -6.45 -3.04
C VAL A 53 18.08 -7.08 -4.09
N PHE A 54 19.12 -6.36 -4.51
CA PHE A 54 20.08 -6.79 -5.54
C PHE A 54 21.38 -7.35 -4.97
N ALA A 55 21.61 -7.23 -3.66
CA ALA A 55 22.80 -7.74 -2.97
C ALA A 55 22.84 -9.27 -2.80
N VAL A 56 22.19 -10.00 -3.70
CA VAL A 56 22.12 -11.46 -3.76
C VAL A 56 22.48 -11.94 -5.17
N ARG A 57 22.76 -13.25 -5.35
CA ARG A 57 23.09 -13.81 -6.67
C ARG A 57 21.97 -13.48 -7.68
N PRO A 58 22.30 -13.10 -8.94
CA PRO A 58 21.30 -12.69 -9.94
C PRO A 58 20.10 -13.63 -10.12
N ARG A 59 20.33 -14.95 -10.02
CA ARG A 59 19.26 -15.96 -10.09
C ARG A 59 18.13 -15.77 -9.06
N TYR A 60 18.41 -15.11 -7.93
CA TYR A 60 17.45 -14.88 -6.85
C TYR A 60 16.82 -13.49 -6.87
N TRP A 61 17.16 -12.64 -7.83
CA TRP A 61 16.65 -11.27 -7.88
C TRP A 61 15.12 -11.24 -7.99
N LEU A 62 14.53 -12.07 -8.85
CA LEU A 62 13.08 -12.11 -9.01
C LEU A 62 12.35 -12.45 -7.69
N ALA A 63 12.86 -13.43 -6.95
CA ALA A 63 12.28 -13.80 -5.66
C ALA A 63 12.41 -12.67 -4.62
N ASN A 64 13.56 -11.99 -4.60
CA ASN A 64 13.79 -10.89 -3.65
C ASN A 64 12.96 -9.64 -4.01
N ILE A 65 12.83 -9.32 -5.30
CA ILE A 65 11.97 -8.25 -5.82
C ILE A 65 10.53 -8.52 -5.41
N GLN A 66 10.02 -9.73 -5.67
CA GLN A 66 8.65 -10.12 -5.31
C GLN A 66 8.37 -9.98 -3.81
N THR A 67 9.35 -10.34 -2.97
CA THR A 67 9.20 -10.28 -1.50
C THR A 67 9.22 -8.84 -0.96
N ASN A 68 9.90 -7.92 -1.66
CA ASN A 68 9.99 -6.51 -1.27
C ASN A 68 9.02 -5.60 -2.04
N PHE A 69 8.18 -6.16 -2.91
CA PHE A 69 7.36 -5.38 -3.83
C PHE A 69 6.27 -4.57 -3.12
N VAL A 70 5.71 -5.12 -2.05
CA VAL A 70 4.77 -4.41 -1.15
C VAL A 70 5.40 -3.13 -0.60
N ASP A 71 6.62 -3.24 -0.09
CA ASP A 71 7.38 -2.10 0.41
C ASP A 71 7.70 -1.11 -0.71
N PHE A 72 8.01 -1.58 -1.91
CA PHE A 72 8.24 -0.72 -3.08
C PHE A 72 7.01 0.11 -3.44
N ILE A 73 5.82 -0.52 -3.49
CA ILE A 73 4.55 0.17 -3.72
C ILE A 73 4.34 1.24 -2.65
N VAL A 74 4.44 0.92 -1.36
CA VAL A 74 4.23 1.90 -0.29
C VAL A 74 5.21 3.06 -0.39
N SER A 75 6.51 2.79 -0.54
CA SER A 75 7.52 3.85 -0.60
C SER A 75 7.35 4.79 -1.80
N ILE A 76 7.07 4.27 -3.00
CA ILE A 76 6.79 5.11 -4.17
C ILE A 76 5.53 5.92 -3.97
N SER A 77 4.48 5.28 -3.45
CA SER A 77 3.19 5.92 -3.25
C SER A 77 3.28 7.06 -2.23
N VAL A 78 4.11 6.91 -1.19
CA VAL A 78 4.39 7.99 -0.24
C VAL A 78 5.04 9.20 -0.93
N VAL A 79 5.99 8.98 -1.84
CA VAL A 79 6.62 10.07 -2.62
C VAL A 79 5.58 10.78 -3.49
N VAL A 80 4.75 10.01 -4.21
CA VAL A 80 3.66 10.55 -5.04
C VAL A 80 2.69 11.38 -4.20
N LEU A 81 2.22 10.84 -3.08
CA LEU A 81 1.27 11.53 -2.21
C LEU A 81 1.88 12.81 -1.65
N MET A 82 3.12 12.74 -1.15
CA MET A 82 3.81 13.91 -0.61
C MET A 82 4.01 15.03 -1.65
N TYR A 83 4.31 14.65 -2.90
CA TYR A 83 4.41 15.58 -4.02
C TYR A 83 3.04 16.17 -4.39
N SER A 84 1.99 15.34 -4.42
CA SER A 84 0.62 15.78 -4.77
C SER A 84 0.02 16.81 -3.80
N VAL A 85 0.52 16.85 -2.56
CA VAL A 85 0.13 17.89 -1.58
C VAL A 85 0.62 19.28 -1.99
N GLY A 86 1.73 19.36 -2.74
CA GLY A 86 2.34 20.63 -3.15
C GLY A 86 2.93 21.42 -1.98
N VAL A 87 3.26 22.70 -2.24
CA VAL A 87 3.90 23.61 -1.27
C VAL A 87 3.01 24.81 -0.91
N SER A 88 1.99 25.10 -1.72
CA SER A 88 1.27 26.38 -1.71
C SER A 88 0.14 26.49 -0.69
N SER A 89 -0.42 25.39 -0.19
CA SER A 89 -1.55 25.43 0.75
C SER A 89 -1.11 25.66 2.20
N SER A 90 -1.92 26.37 2.99
CA SER A 90 -1.64 26.64 4.41
C SER A 90 -1.44 25.36 5.24
N TYR A 91 -2.11 24.27 4.87
CA TYR A 91 -2.01 22.97 5.56
C TYR A 91 -1.04 21.98 4.89
N ALA A 92 -0.39 22.37 3.77
CA ALA A 92 0.45 21.47 2.99
C ALA A 92 1.60 20.87 3.81
N PHE A 93 2.29 21.70 4.61
CA PHE A 93 3.40 21.21 5.43
C PHE A 93 2.95 20.24 6.52
N ALA A 94 1.83 20.52 7.19
CA ALA A 94 1.29 19.64 8.22
C ALA A 94 0.89 18.27 7.64
N LEU A 95 0.29 18.26 6.45
CA LEU A 95 -0.06 17.03 5.75
C LEU A 95 1.17 16.23 5.30
N GLN A 96 2.21 16.91 4.81
CA GLN A 96 3.48 16.26 4.46
C GLN A 96 4.16 15.64 5.70
N ILE A 97 4.15 16.33 6.85
CA ILE A 97 4.64 15.78 8.12
C ILE A 97 3.84 14.54 8.51
N LEU A 98 2.51 14.58 8.42
CA LEU A 98 1.66 13.42 8.71
C LEU A 98 2.03 12.23 7.82
N ILE A 99 2.23 12.45 6.52
CA ILE A 99 2.68 11.41 5.58
C ILE A 99 4.05 10.85 5.99
N VAL A 100 5.00 11.69 6.39
CA VAL A 100 6.32 11.25 6.90
C VAL A 100 6.20 10.40 8.15
N VAL A 101 5.38 10.82 9.12
CA VAL A 101 5.15 10.06 10.36
C VAL A 101 4.55 8.68 10.04
N LEU A 102 3.57 8.62 9.15
CA LEU A 102 2.97 7.37 8.69
C LEU A 102 4.00 6.50 7.96
N TYR A 103 4.88 7.10 7.16
CA TYR A 103 5.95 6.36 6.46
C TYR A 103 7.02 5.81 7.42
N ILE A 104 7.38 6.57 8.46
CA ILE A 104 8.26 6.08 9.53
C ILE A 104 7.60 4.91 10.25
N ALA A 105 6.31 5.03 10.59
CA ALA A 105 5.55 3.94 11.22
C ALA A 105 5.50 2.70 10.31
N TRP A 106 5.36 2.87 9.00
CA TRP A 106 5.49 1.79 8.02
C TRP A 106 6.87 1.11 8.11
N LEU A 107 7.95 1.87 7.95
CA LEU A 107 9.32 1.35 7.85
C LEU A 107 9.79 0.65 9.13
N VAL A 108 9.48 1.24 10.28
CA VAL A 108 10.03 0.81 11.59
C VAL A 108 9.13 -0.22 12.29
N TYR A 109 7.81 -0.10 12.14
CA TYR A 109 6.87 -0.88 12.95
C TYR A 109 6.11 -1.94 12.16
N LEU A 110 5.47 -1.56 11.05
CA LEU A 110 4.60 -2.50 10.33
C LEU A 110 5.39 -3.44 9.43
N LYS A 111 6.34 -2.91 8.64
CA LYS A 111 7.16 -3.66 7.68
C LYS A 111 7.95 -4.83 8.31
N PRO A 112 8.61 -4.70 9.48
CA PRO A 112 9.47 -5.76 10.00
C PRO A 112 8.71 -6.96 10.56
N ARG A 113 7.39 -6.86 10.69
CA ARG A 113 6.56 -7.90 11.29
C ARG A 113 6.23 -8.99 10.28
N SER A 114 6.22 -10.23 10.77
CA SER A 114 5.96 -11.43 9.96
C SER A 114 4.78 -12.25 10.48
N SER A 115 4.02 -11.76 11.46
CA SER A 115 2.82 -12.46 11.91
C SER A 115 1.73 -12.40 10.84
N LYS A 116 0.89 -13.43 10.76
CA LYS A 116 -0.21 -13.53 9.78
C LYS A 116 -1.02 -12.24 9.65
N ARG A 117 -1.45 -11.67 10.78
CA ARG A 117 -2.19 -10.40 10.81
C ARG A 117 -1.36 -9.24 10.25
N SER A 118 -0.08 -9.16 10.60
CA SER A 118 0.79 -8.07 10.13
C SER A 118 1.06 -8.14 8.64
N VAL A 119 1.26 -9.33 8.07
CA VAL A 119 1.48 -9.49 6.63
C VAL A 119 0.24 -9.11 5.84
N VAL A 120 -0.94 -9.49 6.32
CA VAL A 120 -2.22 -9.07 5.72
C VAL A 120 -2.39 -7.55 5.83
N SER A 121 -2.06 -6.96 6.97
CA SER A 121 -2.04 -5.49 7.13
C SER A 121 -1.05 -4.82 6.18
N GLN A 122 0.14 -5.40 5.94
CA GLN A 122 1.09 -4.87 4.96
C GLN A 122 0.54 -4.88 3.54
N ALA A 123 -0.11 -5.98 3.13
CA ALA A 123 -0.77 -6.09 1.83
C ALA A 123 -1.88 -5.06 1.67
N TRP A 124 -2.70 -4.89 2.72
CA TRP A 124 -3.74 -3.87 2.81
C TRP A 124 -3.21 -2.45 2.69
N THR A 125 -2.15 -2.12 3.42
CA THR A 125 -1.53 -0.80 3.35
C THR A 125 -0.97 -0.52 1.97
N ALA A 126 -0.30 -1.48 1.34
CA ALA A 126 0.18 -1.33 -0.04
C ALA A 126 -0.97 -1.14 -1.04
N LEU A 127 -2.08 -1.87 -0.87
CA LEU A 127 -3.28 -1.69 -1.68
C LEU A 127 -3.86 -0.27 -1.50
N ILE A 128 -4.09 0.17 -0.27
CA ILE A 128 -4.72 1.47 0.02
C ILE A 128 -3.83 2.63 -0.45
N ILE A 129 -2.57 2.66 -0.03
CA ILE A 129 -1.66 3.76 -0.35
C ILE A 129 -1.33 3.73 -1.85
N GLY A 130 -1.11 2.54 -2.43
CA GLY A 130 -0.85 2.34 -3.85
C GLY A 130 -1.97 2.83 -4.75
N THR A 131 -3.21 2.41 -4.46
CA THR A 131 -4.37 2.83 -5.26
C THR A 131 -4.69 4.31 -5.09
N THR A 132 -4.52 4.85 -3.89
CA THR A 132 -4.67 6.30 -3.63
C THR A 132 -3.66 7.09 -4.47
N ALA A 133 -2.37 6.74 -4.42
CA ALA A 133 -1.34 7.43 -5.19
C ALA A 133 -1.60 7.33 -6.71
N LEU A 134 -1.96 6.14 -7.19
CA LEU A 134 -2.25 5.91 -8.62
C LEU A 134 -3.41 6.79 -9.10
N PHE A 135 -4.50 6.86 -8.35
CA PHE A 135 -5.69 7.63 -8.77
C PHE A 135 -5.57 9.13 -8.53
N VAL A 136 -4.84 9.57 -7.51
CA VAL A 136 -4.51 11.00 -7.34
C VAL A 136 -3.65 11.50 -8.51
N SER A 137 -2.77 10.66 -9.05
CA SER A 137 -1.95 11.00 -10.23
C SER A 137 -2.55 10.58 -11.58
N SER A 138 -3.77 10.05 -11.60
CA SER A 138 -4.35 9.48 -12.83
C SER A 138 -4.77 10.52 -13.86
N PHE A 139 -4.92 11.79 -13.46
CA PHE A 139 -5.35 12.86 -14.35
C PHE A 139 -4.35 13.05 -15.50
N GLY A 140 -4.84 12.87 -16.74
CA GLY A 140 -4.02 12.98 -17.95
C GLY A 140 -3.14 11.77 -18.25
N TRP A 141 -3.16 10.71 -17.43
CA TRP A 141 -2.45 9.47 -17.75
C TRP A 141 -3.27 8.60 -18.69
N PRO A 142 -2.62 7.88 -19.63
CA PRO A 142 -3.29 6.90 -20.48
C PRO A 142 -3.89 5.76 -19.65
N ILE A 143 -5.05 5.26 -20.06
CA ILE A 143 -5.83 4.24 -19.33
C ILE A 143 -5.03 2.96 -19.09
N GLU A 144 -4.16 2.58 -20.03
CA GLU A 144 -3.33 1.40 -19.97
C GLU A 144 -2.43 1.41 -18.72
N LEU A 145 -1.88 2.57 -18.36
CA LEU A 145 -1.03 2.70 -17.17
C LEU A 145 -1.83 2.51 -15.88
N ILE A 146 -3.08 2.97 -15.84
CA ILE A 146 -3.95 2.81 -14.67
C ILE A 146 -4.36 1.34 -14.52
N VAL A 147 -4.74 0.69 -15.63
CA VAL A 147 -5.11 -0.73 -15.63
C VAL A 147 -3.93 -1.61 -15.24
N ILE A 148 -2.74 -1.38 -15.82
CA ILE A 148 -1.53 -2.12 -15.47
C ILE A 148 -1.11 -1.84 -14.03
N GLY A 149 -1.17 -0.59 -13.58
CA GLY A 149 -0.86 -0.20 -12.21
C GLY A 149 -1.75 -0.92 -11.20
N MET A 150 -3.06 -0.94 -11.45
CA MET A 150 -4.03 -1.66 -10.63
C MET A 150 -3.79 -3.18 -10.64
N ALA A 151 -3.46 -3.75 -11.80
CA ALA A 151 -3.11 -5.18 -11.92
C ALA A 151 -1.89 -5.53 -11.05
N VAL A 152 -0.83 -4.71 -11.13
CA VAL A 152 0.41 -4.89 -10.35
C VAL A 152 0.13 -4.78 -8.85
N ILE A 153 -0.60 -3.75 -8.42
CA ILE A 153 -0.96 -3.59 -7.01
C ILE A 153 -1.77 -4.79 -6.52
N GLY A 154 -2.77 -5.23 -7.29
CA GLY A 154 -3.61 -6.39 -6.97
C GLY A 154 -2.83 -7.69 -6.89
N TYR A 155 -1.94 -7.95 -7.85
CA TYR A 155 -1.05 -9.12 -7.85
C TYR A 155 -0.22 -9.16 -6.57
N VAL A 156 0.42 -8.03 -6.23
CA VAL A 156 1.37 -7.94 -5.13
C VAL A 156 0.67 -8.04 -3.78
N ALA A 157 -0.44 -7.32 -3.59
CA ALA A 157 -1.23 -7.40 -2.37
C ALA A 157 -1.79 -8.82 -2.17
N GLY A 158 -2.39 -9.40 -3.22
CA GLY A 158 -2.92 -10.76 -3.21
C GLY A 158 -1.84 -11.78 -2.85
N ARG A 159 -0.72 -11.78 -3.57
CA ARG A 159 0.41 -12.69 -3.31
C ARG A 159 0.91 -12.56 -1.88
N HIS A 160 1.12 -11.33 -1.40
CA HIS A 160 1.65 -11.10 -0.05
C HIS A 160 0.71 -11.63 1.02
N ALA A 161 -0.61 -11.37 0.90
CA ALA A 161 -1.59 -11.91 1.84
C ALA A 161 -1.69 -13.45 1.78
N LEU A 162 -1.61 -14.04 0.58
CA LEU A 162 -1.76 -15.47 0.36
C LEU A 162 -0.56 -16.30 0.80
N THR A 163 0.65 -15.72 0.84
CA THR A 163 1.86 -16.42 1.33
C THR A 163 1.71 -16.95 2.75
N GLN A 164 0.77 -16.39 3.52
CA GLN A 164 0.49 -16.78 4.91
C GLN A 164 -0.28 -18.11 5.03
N PHE A 165 -0.81 -18.64 3.93
CA PHE A 165 -1.72 -19.79 3.91
C PHE A 165 -1.10 -21.04 3.25
N GLU A 166 0.22 -21.04 3.00
CA GLU A 166 0.95 -22.14 2.34
C GLU A 166 0.23 -22.63 1.08
N GLU A 167 -0.11 -21.69 0.19
CA GLU A 167 -0.98 -21.96 -0.94
C GLU A 167 -0.28 -22.65 -2.12
N ASP A 168 -0.77 -23.83 -2.52
CA ASP A 168 -0.25 -24.62 -3.65
C ASP A 168 -0.31 -23.85 -4.97
N HIS A 169 -1.38 -23.09 -5.18
CA HIS A 169 -1.64 -22.34 -6.40
C HIS A 169 -1.46 -20.82 -6.22
N LEU A 170 -0.47 -20.42 -5.41
CA LEU A 170 -0.22 -19.01 -5.06
C LEU A 170 -0.16 -18.09 -6.28
N GLN A 171 0.54 -18.51 -7.35
CA GLN A 171 0.69 -17.69 -8.56
C GLN A 171 -0.63 -17.49 -9.29
N PHE A 172 -1.41 -18.55 -9.47
CA PHE A 172 -2.70 -18.49 -10.15
C PHE A 172 -3.66 -17.57 -9.40
N LEU A 173 -3.80 -17.74 -8.10
CA LEU A 173 -4.71 -16.92 -7.30
C LEU A 173 -4.25 -15.45 -7.23
N SER A 174 -2.94 -15.20 -7.19
CA SER A 174 -2.41 -13.83 -7.27
C SER A 174 -2.70 -13.17 -8.62
N LEU A 175 -2.66 -13.92 -9.73
CA LEU A 175 -3.04 -13.42 -11.04
C LEU A 175 -4.54 -13.14 -11.14
N MET A 176 -5.39 -13.93 -10.46
CA MET A 176 -6.82 -13.61 -10.36
C MET A 176 -7.04 -12.29 -9.61
N CYS A 177 -6.32 -12.06 -8.50
CA CYS A 177 -6.35 -10.77 -7.81
C CYS A 177 -5.91 -9.62 -8.73
N ALA A 178 -4.87 -9.82 -9.54
CA ALA A 178 -4.42 -8.85 -10.53
C ALA A 178 -5.52 -8.52 -11.56
N LEU A 179 -6.15 -9.55 -12.13
CA LEU A 179 -7.21 -9.40 -13.14
C LEU A 179 -8.41 -8.63 -12.57
N ILE A 180 -8.87 -9.00 -11.36
CA ILE A 180 -10.00 -8.33 -10.71
C ILE A 180 -9.67 -6.85 -10.46
N MET A 181 -8.49 -6.55 -9.92
CA MET A 181 -8.08 -5.17 -9.65
C MET A 181 -7.90 -4.36 -10.94
N ALA A 182 -7.40 -4.98 -12.01
CA ALA A 182 -7.28 -4.35 -13.33
C ALA A 182 -8.66 -3.93 -13.89
N GLN A 183 -9.66 -4.82 -13.79
CA GLN A 183 -11.04 -4.52 -14.22
C GLN A 183 -11.66 -3.40 -13.40
N ILE A 184 -11.48 -3.42 -12.07
CA ILE A 184 -11.91 -2.33 -11.20
C ILE A 184 -11.21 -1.03 -11.62
N GLY A 185 -9.89 -1.07 -11.87
CA GLY A 185 -9.12 0.07 -12.37
C GLY A 185 -9.67 0.68 -13.65
N TRP A 186 -9.99 -0.18 -14.62
CA TRP A 186 -10.58 0.23 -15.90
C TRP A 186 -11.95 0.91 -15.71
N VAL A 187 -12.82 0.34 -14.87
CA VAL A 187 -14.13 0.92 -14.57
C VAL A 187 -13.98 2.30 -13.89
N PHE A 188 -13.17 2.37 -12.84
CA PHE A 188 -13.02 3.60 -12.06
C PHE A 188 -12.20 4.68 -12.74
N TYR A 189 -11.42 4.35 -13.77
CA TYR A 189 -10.78 5.36 -14.63
C TYR A 189 -11.81 6.23 -15.37
N HIS A 190 -12.96 5.66 -15.73
CA HIS A 190 -14.05 6.41 -16.37
C HIS A 190 -14.97 7.12 -15.36
N TRP A 191 -14.95 6.69 -14.10
CA TRP A 191 -15.76 7.24 -13.01
C TRP A 191 -14.90 7.60 -11.80
N VAL A 192 -13.94 8.51 -12.02
CA VAL A 192 -13.05 8.98 -10.97
C VAL A 192 -13.78 9.94 -10.04
N ILE A 193 -14.13 9.45 -8.86
CA ILE A 193 -14.71 10.22 -7.75
C ILE A 193 -13.71 10.19 -6.61
N ALA A 194 -13.52 11.33 -5.93
CA ALA A 194 -12.72 11.39 -4.72
C ALA A 194 -13.44 12.17 -3.62
N TYR A 195 -13.35 11.64 -2.40
CA TYR A 195 -13.93 12.25 -1.21
C TYR A 195 -12.94 13.23 -0.60
N SER A 196 -13.34 14.49 -0.43
CA SER A 196 -12.57 15.50 0.27
C SER A 196 -12.69 15.32 1.79
N LEU A 197 -11.57 15.32 2.50
CA LEU A 197 -11.57 15.33 3.95
C LEU A 197 -11.64 16.79 4.46
N PRO A 198 -12.65 17.18 5.27
CA PRO A 198 -12.83 18.58 5.68
C PRO A 198 -11.69 19.13 6.56
N VAL A 199 -11.03 18.25 7.32
CA VAL A 199 -10.03 18.63 8.34
C VAL A 199 -8.61 18.64 7.77
N VAL A 200 -8.39 17.92 6.68
CA VAL A 200 -7.08 17.68 6.09
C VAL A 200 -7.34 17.78 4.61
N GLU A 201 -6.77 18.75 3.89
CA GLU A 201 -6.99 19.00 2.44
C GLU A 201 -6.57 17.83 1.50
N ALA A 202 -6.57 16.60 2.01
CA ALA A 202 -6.41 15.36 1.30
C ALA A 202 -7.73 14.91 0.65
N ARG A 203 -7.59 14.26 -0.50
CA ARG A 203 -8.67 13.60 -1.22
C ARG A 203 -8.42 12.09 -1.22
N ILE A 204 -9.46 11.31 -0.92
CA ILE A 204 -9.39 9.85 -0.97
C ILE A 204 -10.19 9.38 -2.20
N PRO A 205 -9.55 8.77 -3.21
CA PRO A 205 -10.25 8.20 -4.35
C PRO A 205 -11.24 7.13 -3.90
N GLN A 206 -12.46 7.17 -4.45
CA GLN A 206 -13.53 6.22 -4.14
C GLN A 206 -13.11 4.78 -4.43
N VAL A 207 -12.37 4.57 -5.52
CA VAL A 207 -11.80 3.27 -5.90
C VAL A 207 -10.94 2.67 -4.79
N THR A 208 -10.17 3.47 -4.05
CA THR A 208 -9.34 3.01 -2.92
C THR A 208 -10.20 2.36 -1.84
N VAL A 209 -11.34 2.96 -1.51
CA VAL A 209 -12.26 2.43 -0.50
C VAL A 209 -12.85 1.11 -0.98
N ILE A 210 -13.26 1.05 -2.23
CA ILE A 210 -13.89 -0.13 -2.83
C ILE A 210 -12.91 -1.30 -2.89
N VAL A 211 -11.71 -1.09 -3.41
CA VAL A 211 -10.69 -2.15 -3.47
C VAL A 211 -10.25 -2.60 -2.08
N ALA A 212 -10.16 -1.70 -1.10
CA ALA A 212 -9.89 -2.09 0.30
C ALA A 212 -10.96 -3.04 0.83
N VAL A 213 -12.25 -2.73 0.60
CA VAL A 213 -13.37 -3.58 1.00
C VAL A 213 -13.40 -4.91 0.24
N VAL A 214 -13.19 -4.90 -1.08
CA VAL A 214 -13.12 -6.12 -1.89
C VAL A 214 -11.98 -7.01 -1.40
N PHE A 215 -10.82 -6.44 -1.12
CA PHE A 215 -9.66 -7.18 -0.62
C PHE A 215 -9.89 -7.68 0.82
N PHE A 216 -10.64 -6.96 1.65
CA PHE A 216 -11.11 -7.46 2.95
C PHE A 216 -11.96 -8.70 2.82
N ALA A 217 -12.99 -8.62 1.98
CA ALA A 217 -13.93 -9.70 1.74
C ALA A 217 -13.19 -10.93 1.23
N PHE A 218 -12.31 -10.74 0.25
CA PHE A 218 -11.41 -11.78 -0.26
C PHE A 218 -10.63 -12.46 0.87
N TYR A 219 -9.90 -11.69 1.68
CA TYR A 219 -9.12 -12.24 2.78
C TYR A 219 -9.99 -12.99 3.81
N LYS A 220 -11.15 -12.42 4.18
CA LYS A 220 -12.05 -13.01 5.18
C LYS A 220 -12.68 -14.31 4.71
N VAL A 221 -13.13 -14.36 3.45
CA VAL A 221 -13.63 -15.59 2.82
C VAL A 221 -12.54 -16.64 2.79
N TYR A 222 -11.33 -16.26 2.35
CA TYR A 222 -10.20 -17.17 2.23
C TYR A 222 -9.74 -17.74 3.57
N ASP A 223 -9.66 -16.87 4.58
CA ASP A 223 -9.27 -17.25 5.93
C ASP A 223 -10.29 -18.16 6.60
N SER A 224 -11.59 -17.93 6.37
CA SER A 224 -12.65 -18.82 6.86
C SER A 224 -12.55 -20.19 6.18
N TYR A 225 -12.39 -20.22 4.85
CA TYR A 225 -12.23 -21.46 4.10
C TYR A 225 -11.01 -22.28 4.57
N LYS A 226 -9.85 -21.66 4.75
CA LYS A 226 -8.65 -22.36 5.21
C LYS A 226 -8.74 -22.85 6.66
N ARG A 227 -9.55 -22.21 7.51
CA ARG A 227 -9.75 -22.65 8.90
C ARG A 227 -10.75 -23.80 9.03
N HIS A 228 -11.83 -23.77 8.24
CA HIS A 228 -12.99 -24.66 8.44
C HIS A 228 -13.26 -25.61 7.27
N ASN A 229 -12.46 -25.54 6.20
CA ASN A 229 -12.68 -26.22 4.91
C ASN A 229 -14.05 -25.92 4.26
N ARG A 230 -14.71 -24.86 4.73
CA ARG A 230 -15.98 -24.31 4.26
C ARG A 230 -16.01 -22.83 4.60
N VAL A 231 -16.78 -22.05 3.86
CA VAL A 231 -16.98 -20.63 4.17
C VAL A 231 -18.06 -20.54 5.24
N GLU A 232 -17.70 -20.17 6.47
CA GLU A 232 -18.67 -20.03 7.55
C GLU A 232 -19.39 -18.67 7.46
N PRO A 233 -20.72 -18.64 7.21
CA PRO A 233 -21.44 -17.38 6.98
C PRO A 233 -21.32 -16.42 8.16
N ALA A 234 -21.31 -16.94 9.39
CA ALA A 234 -21.19 -16.15 10.61
C ALA A 234 -19.89 -15.32 10.68
N GLU A 235 -18.79 -15.82 10.10
CA GLU A 235 -17.50 -15.12 10.14
C GLU A 235 -17.33 -14.08 9.01
N VAL A 236 -18.16 -14.17 7.97
CA VAL A 236 -17.93 -13.51 6.68
C VAL A 236 -19.05 -12.53 6.34
N VAL A 237 -20.31 -12.89 6.55
CA VAL A 237 -21.47 -12.10 6.11
C VAL A 237 -21.51 -10.75 6.83
N MET A 238 -21.39 -10.73 8.16
CA MET A 238 -21.46 -9.47 8.92
C MET A 238 -20.34 -8.48 8.55
N PRO A 239 -19.05 -8.87 8.52
CA PRO A 239 -17.97 -7.96 8.09
C PRO A 239 -18.15 -7.46 6.66
N ILE A 240 -18.61 -8.30 5.74
CA ILE A 240 -18.85 -7.89 4.34
C ILE A 240 -20.02 -6.92 4.25
N LEU A 241 -21.17 -7.22 4.88
CA LEU A 241 -22.33 -6.34 4.87
C LEU A 241 -22.02 -4.98 5.48
N PHE A 242 -21.27 -4.94 6.59
CA PHE A 242 -20.80 -3.70 7.18
C PHE A 242 -19.92 -2.90 6.20
N SER A 243 -18.98 -3.59 5.53
CA SER A 243 -18.09 -2.94 4.55
C SER A 243 -18.84 -2.42 3.33
N LEU A 244 -19.84 -3.17 2.84
CA LEU A 244 -20.75 -2.74 1.78
C LEU A 244 -21.59 -1.54 2.21
N GLY A 245 -22.10 -1.54 3.46
CA GLY A 245 -22.84 -0.43 4.03
C GLY A 245 -22.01 0.86 4.08
N ILE A 246 -20.73 0.76 4.43
CA ILE A 246 -19.79 1.91 4.37
C ILE A 246 -19.65 2.42 2.92
N VAL A 247 -19.39 1.52 1.96
CA VAL A 247 -19.23 1.90 0.55
C VAL A 247 -20.49 2.58 0.01
N LEU A 248 -21.67 2.00 0.29
CA LEU A 248 -22.95 2.57 -0.12
C LEU A 248 -23.21 3.94 0.53
N THR A 249 -22.91 4.08 1.82
CA THR A 249 -23.06 5.36 2.52
C THR A 249 -22.15 6.43 1.89
N LEU A 250 -20.90 6.09 1.60
CA LEU A 250 -19.96 7.00 0.94
C LEU A 250 -20.43 7.33 -0.49
N MET A 251 -20.90 6.33 -1.25
CA MET A 251 -21.40 6.54 -2.61
C MET A 251 -22.68 7.38 -2.66
N VAL A 252 -23.62 7.22 -1.72
CA VAL A 252 -24.90 7.91 -1.76
C VAL A 252 -24.80 9.32 -1.19
N PHE A 253 -24.09 9.49 -0.07
CA PHE A 253 -24.08 10.77 0.66
C PHE A 253 -22.89 11.67 0.28
N PHE A 254 -21.81 11.13 -0.30
CA PHE A 254 -20.58 11.88 -0.58
C PHE A 254 -20.16 11.87 -2.06
N SER A 255 -20.98 11.35 -2.99
CA SER A 255 -20.68 11.36 -4.43
C SER A 255 -20.85 12.71 -5.13
N ALA A 256 -21.19 13.77 -4.40
CA ALA A 256 -21.27 15.11 -4.94
C ALA A 256 -19.86 15.75 -4.96
N ILE A 257 -19.14 15.58 -6.08
CA ILE A 257 -18.28 16.57 -6.77
C ILE A 257 -17.32 15.80 -7.71
N PRO A 258 -17.53 15.85 -9.04
CA PRO A 258 -16.56 15.38 -10.02
C PRO A 258 -15.25 16.17 -9.89
N ILE A 259 -14.11 15.47 -9.94
CA ILE A 259 -12.76 16.08 -9.87
C ILE A 259 -12.50 17.02 -11.07
N GLY A 260 -13.34 16.98 -12.12
CA GLY A 260 -13.23 17.78 -13.33
C GLY A 260 -13.84 19.19 -13.29
N THR A 261 -14.30 19.67 -12.14
CA THR A 261 -14.69 21.08 -11.96
C THR A 261 -13.92 21.69 -10.80
N LEU A 262 -12.68 22.13 -11.08
CA LEU A 262 -11.93 23.27 -10.52
C LEU A 262 -10.44 23.12 -10.88
#